data_AF-A0A962TGH5-F1
#
_entry.id   AF-A0A962TGH5-F1
#
_cell.length_a   1.000
_cell.length_b   1.000
_cell.length_c   1.000
_cell.angle_alpha   90.00
_cell.angle_beta   90.00
_cell.angle_gamma   90.00
#
_symmetry.space_group_name_H-M   'P 1'
#
loop_
_entity.id
_entity.type
_entity.pdbx_description
1 polymer ?
#
loop_
_entity_poly.entity_id
_entity_poly.type
_entity_poly.pdbx_seq_one_letter_code
_entity_poly.pdbx_strand_id
1 'polypeptide(L)'
;MKIERLYLKAYGAFADYRLDFTGGPDFHIIHGRNEAGKSTTLRALIGLLFGIEERTTDNFIHQNNRLRIGATLATANNGLLSIMRRKGRKQTLFALDETRGEERTDQPLAENILAQWLGGLDENLYRALFGLDLDGLVRGSEALLEGKGEMGQSLFAAAAGLADLRRLSDQLETEASNLFLPRATARTINVALRELDEQRKLAREATVRSAAWEQADRTRRQAEKKHTELRAELARLREEQRRLSRVVAHLPLVAEREALRQEMAALASVPLLPADAPQQRIATEERLRAAMDNQREAQAALDTLCQQQSRQVVRAVLLRHAGDIERLHHAAKDYRGALERLPRVEAELEGARQALMAQLSAIDPTLAMGSAPADLSAYVRARMPVPTTRARVQALIEEHSVWSIQDEQCAEQECKLRGALQQLHQALATQPAVLPFERLETAREQVTGQGDLTNQQAQREREITELETTLAREATALWNGPLDELMTLRVPLLTTVNELGDRYRQWAEHERLLKEQDRILQRDLGERERELRGLAAAGEIVTHEQVRQARQHRDASWQRIRKNYVEYKDGSDEPVAFSALEQTLPEVFESALREADRLADLLHADAKRATSVEN
;
A
#
# COMPACT_ATOMS: atom_id res chain seq x y z
N MET A 1 24.44 -113.56 -7.07
CA MET A 1 25.80 -114.15 -7.07
C MET A 1 26.20 -114.32 -5.61
N LYS A 2 26.76 -115.48 -5.22
CA LYS A 2 27.13 -115.85 -3.85
C LYS A 2 28.62 -116.21 -3.83
N ILE A 3 29.35 -115.77 -2.81
CA ILE A 3 30.75 -116.14 -2.60
C ILE A 3 30.77 -117.36 -1.69
N GLU A 4 31.24 -118.50 -2.20
CA GLU A 4 31.31 -119.73 -1.41
C GLU A 4 32.62 -119.82 -0.64
N ARG A 5 33.73 -119.42 -1.26
CA ARG A 5 35.07 -119.49 -0.66
C ARG A 5 35.91 -118.33 -1.14
N LEU A 6 36.71 -117.75 -0.25
CA LEU A 6 37.67 -116.69 -0.56
C LEU A 6 39.07 -117.14 -0.13
N TYR A 7 40.00 -117.14 -1.08
CA TYR A 7 41.39 -117.55 -0.93
C TYR A 7 42.28 -116.30 -0.96
N LEU A 8 42.87 -115.96 0.18
CA LEU A 8 43.84 -114.88 0.35
C LEU A 8 45.24 -115.49 0.34
N LYS A 9 45.70 -115.89 -0.85
CA LYS A 9 46.99 -116.61 -1.02
C LYS A 9 48.18 -115.75 -0.67
N ALA A 10 48.24 -114.54 -1.21
CA ALA A 10 49.28 -113.57 -0.90
C ALA A 10 48.71 -112.18 -1.13
N TYR A 11 48.14 -111.55 -0.10
CA TYR A 11 47.55 -110.22 -0.20
C TYR A 11 47.49 -109.52 1.16
N GLY A 12 48.05 -108.32 1.25
CA GLY A 12 48.20 -107.58 2.49
C GLY A 12 48.95 -108.39 3.55
N ALA A 13 48.31 -108.57 4.72
CA ALA A 13 48.87 -109.35 5.83
C ALA A 13 48.66 -110.87 5.68
N PHE A 14 47.84 -111.33 4.73
CA PHE A 14 47.47 -112.74 4.60
C PHE A 14 48.50 -113.52 3.80
N ALA A 15 48.91 -114.68 4.32
CA ALA A 15 49.73 -115.67 3.63
C ALA A 15 49.02 -117.03 3.71
N ASP A 16 48.51 -117.49 2.56
CA ASP A 16 47.75 -118.72 2.40
C ASP A 16 46.56 -118.88 3.37
N TYR A 17 45.72 -117.84 3.44
CA TYR A 17 44.54 -117.83 4.31
C TYR A 17 43.26 -118.11 3.51
N ARG A 18 42.40 -119.00 4.00
CA ARG A 18 41.14 -119.37 3.36
C ARG A 18 39.95 -119.05 4.26
N LEU A 19 38.96 -118.36 3.71
CA LEU A 19 37.65 -118.16 4.30
C LEU A 19 36.65 -119.06 3.55
N ASP A 20 36.01 -119.97 4.29
CA ASP A 20 35.00 -120.86 3.76
C ASP A 20 33.61 -120.43 4.27
N PHE A 21 32.70 -120.16 3.33
CA PHE A 21 31.33 -119.73 3.58
C PHE A 21 30.32 -120.84 3.25
N THR A 22 30.79 -122.05 2.90
CA THR A 22 29.93 -123.19 2.61
C THR A 22 29.37 -123.83 3.90
N GLY A 23 28.15 -124.37 3.84
CA GLY A 23 27.56 -125.17 4.92
C GLY A 23 26.89 -124.40 6.07
N GLY A 24 26.66 -123.08 5.93
CA GLY A 24 25.97 -122.23 6.92
C GLY A 24 24.91 -121.29 6.31
N PRO A 25 24.28 -120.42 7.13
CA PRO A 25 23.31 -119.41 6.64
C PRO A 25 23.97 -118.41 5.68
N ASP A 26 23.18 -117.79 4.79
CA ASP A 26 23.65 -116.86 3.74
C ASP A 26 24.23 -115.53 4.25
N PHE A 27 24.28 -115.35 5.58
CA PHE A 27 24.83 -114.17 6.23
C PHE A 27 26.03 -114.55 7.10
N HIS A 28 27.19 -113.96 6.78
CA HIS A 28 28.45 -114.24 7.46
C HIS A 28 29.03 -112.97 8.07
N ILE A 29 29.52 -113.05 9.30
CA ILE A 29 30.25 -111.96 9.96
C ILE A 29 31.72 -112.34 10.07
N ILE A 30 32.60 -111.54 9.46
CA ILE A 30 34.05 -111.65 9.62
C ILE A 30 34.46 -110.66 10.72
N HIS A 31 34.82 -111.16 11.91
CA HIS A 31 35.22 -110.35 13.04
C HIS A 31 36.64 -110.68 13.53
N GLY A 32 37.28 -109.73 14.20
CA GLY A 32 38.64 -109.86 14.71
C GLY A 32 39.14 -108.57 15.36
N ARG A 33 40.28 -108.61 16.03
CA ARG A 33 40.93 -107.43 16.63
C ARG A 33 41.23 -106.36 15.57
N ASN A 34 41.55 -105.14 16.01
CA ASN A 34 42.07 -104.12 15.10
C ASN A 34 43.32 -104.65 14.40
N GLU A 35 43.51 -104.26 13.13
CA GLU A 35 44.62 -104.70 12.27
C GLU A 35 44.60 -106.19 11.86
N ALA A 36 43.57 -106.96 12.21
CA ALA A 36 43.40 -108.36 11.78
C ALA A 36 43.10 -108.53 10.27
N GLY A 37 43.18 -107.47 9.46
CA GLY A 37 43.00 -107.53 8.01
C GLY A 37 41.55 -107.45 7.50
N LYS A 38 40.56 -107.05 8.31
CA LYS A 38 39.14 -106.96 7.90
C LYS A 38 38.91 -106.09 6.66
N SER A 39 39.42 -104.85 6.68
CA SER A 39 39.33 -103.94 5.52
C SER A 39 40.18 -104.42 4.34
N THR A 40 41.31 -105.08 4.62
CA THR A 40 42.15 -105.72 3.59
C THR A 40 41.39 -106.86 2.90
N THR A 41 40.54 -107.62 3.59
CA THR A 41 39.69 -108.66 2.98
C THR A 41 38.67 -108.06 2.00
N LEU A 42 38.05 -106.91 2.35
CA LEU A 42 37.15 -106.21 1.43
C LEU A 42 37.89 -105.70 0.19
N ARG A 43 39.06 -105.08 0.38
CA ARG A 43 39.92 -104.65 -0.75
C ARG A 43 40.37 -105.83 -1.61
N ALA A 44 40.68 -106.97 -1.00
CA ALA A 44 41.04 -108.17 -1.74
C ALA A 44 39.86 -108.70 -2.58
N LEU A 45 38.65 -108.70 -2.03
CA LEU A 45 37.46 -109.09 -2.76
C LEU A 45 37.20 -108.17 -3.96
N ILE A 46 37.28 -106.86 -3.76
CA ILE A 46 37.12 -105.90 -4.86
C ILE A 46 38.23 -106.08 -5.90
N GLY A 47 39.47 -106.26 -5.45
CA GLY A 47 40.63 -106.54 -6.29
C GLY A 47 40.48 -107.82 -7.10
N LEU A 48 39.83 -108.85 -6.56
CA LEU A 48 39.49 -110.08 -7.29
C LEU A 48 38.45 -109.82 -8.39
N LEU A 49 37.40 -109.06 -8.07
CA LEU A 49 36.28 -108.83 -9.00
C LEU A 49 36.69 -107.90 -10.16
N PHE A 50 37.36 -106.79 -9.87
CA PHE A 50 37.62 -105.73 -10.85
C PHE A 50 39.08 -105.62 -11.28
N GLY A 51 40.01 -106.10 -10.45
CA GLY A 51 41.45 -106.00 -10.71
C GLY A 51 42.20 -105.46 -9.51
N ILE A 52 43.41 -105.98 -9.27
CA ILE A 52 44.29 -105.41 -8.24
C ILE A 52 44.87 -104.11 -8.78
N GLU A 53 44.62 -103.00 -8.09
CA GLU A 53 45.10 -101.66 -8.47
C GLU A 53 46.61 -101.65 -8.76
N GLU A 54 46.99 -100.92 -9.80
CA GLU A 54 48.40 -100.81 -10.21
C GLU A 54 49.29 -100.30 -9.07
N ARG A 55 48.78 -99.32 -8.31
CA ARG A 55 49.38 -98.78 -7.09
C ARG A 55 48.61 -99.24 -5.84
N THR A 56 48.78 -100.50 -5.47
CA THR A 56 48.20 -101.05 -4.22
C THR A 56 49.13 -100.84 -3.03
N THR A 57 48.55 -100.50 -1.88
CA THR A 57 49.23 -100.45 -0.57
C THR A 57 49.24 -101.81 0.15
N ASP A 58 48.53 -102.82 -0.37
CA ASP A 58 48.43 -104.17 0.23
C ASP A 58 49.58 -105.11 -0.18
N ASN A 59 50.75 -104.56 -0.56
CA ASN A 59 51.96 -105.31 -0.96
C ASN A 59 53.09 -105.27 0.08
N PHE A 60 52.77 -104.89 1.33
CA PHE A 60 53.77 -104.65 2.37
C PHE A 60 54.47 -105.92 2.89
N ILE A 61 53.83 -107.10 2.83
CA ILE A 61 54.49 -108.40 3.12
C ILE A 61 54.91 -109.11 1.83
N HIS A 62 54.06 -109.07 0.81
CA HIS A 62 54.22 -109.83 -0.44
C HIS A 62 54.56 -108.90 -1.60
N GLN A 63 55.65 -109.20 -2.33
CA GLN A 63 56.01 -108.46 -3.54
C GLN A 63 54.87 -108.48 -4.58
N ASN A 64 54.77 -107.42 -5.39
CA ASN A 64 53.69 -107.24 -6.37
C ASN A 64 53.45 -108.46 -7.28
N ASN A 65 54.51 -109.10 -7.77
CA ASN A 65 54.42 -110.28 -8.64
C ASN A 65 53.91 -111.53 -7.90
N ARG A 66 53.86 -111.50 -6.57
CA ARG A 66 53.36 -112.58 -5.75
C ARG A 66 51.89 -112.44 -5.37
N LEU A 67 51.28 -111.27 -5.60
CA LEU A 67 49.92 -111.01 -5.14
C LEU A 67 48.90 -111.89 -5.86
N ARG A 68 48.16 -112.68 -5.08
CA ARG A 68 47.18 -113.67 -5.54
C ARG A 68 45.97 -113.69 -4.61
N ILE A 69 44.80 -113.53 -5.20
CA ILE A 69 43.51 -113.60 -4.53
C ILE A 69 42.63 -114.51 -5.35
N GLY A 70 41.88 -115.43 -4.75
CA GLY A 70 40.97 -116.30 -5.48
C GLY A 70 39.62 -116.41 -4.78
N ALA A 71 38.59 -116.81 -5.50
CA ALA A 71 37.32 -117.18 -4.91
C ALA A 71 36.61 -118.26 -5.73
N THR A 72 35.72 -118.95 -5.05
CA THR A 72 34.67 -119.77 -5.66
C THR A 72 33.36 -119.01 -5.57
N LEU A 73 32.76 -118.74 -6.73
CA LEU A 73 31.56 -117.93 -6.89
C LEU A 73 30.43 -118.81 -7.43
N ALA A 74 29.23 -118.70 -6.85
CA ALA A 74 28.04 -119.41 -7.28
C ALA A 74 26.96 -118.45 -7.80
N THR A 75 26.22 -118.87 -8.83
CA THR A 75 25.02 -118.18 -9.33
C THR A 75 23.75 -118.82 -8.80
N ALA A 76 22.63 -118.10 -8.89
CA ALA A 76 21.31 -118.64 -8.54
C ALA A 76 20.88 -119.83 -9.43
N ASN A 77 21.51 -119.99 -10.60
CA ASN A 77 21.24 -121.07 -11.56
C ASN A 77 22.21 -122.26 -11.40
N ASN A 78 22.81 -122.44 -10.21
CA ASN A 78 23.82 -123.49 -9.91
C ASN A 78 25.10 -123.48 -10.76
N GLY A 79 25.40 -122.40 -11.49
CA GLY A 79 26.69 -122.22 -12.13
C GLY A 79 27.76 -121.88 -11.09
N LEU A 80 28.90 -122.59 -11.15
CA LEU A 80 30.05 -122.44 -10.24
C LEU A 80 31.27 -121.93 -11.00
N LEU A 81 31.93 -120.90 -10.48
CA LEU A 81 33.11 -120.27 -11.07
C LEU A 81 34.20 -120.12 -10.02
N SER A 82 35.26 -120.91 -10.18
CA SER A 82 36.44 -120.88 -9.32
C SER A 82 37.61 -120.21 -10.04
N ILE A 83 38.04 -119.07 -9.51
CA ILE A 83 39.03 -118.19 -10.13
C ILE A 83 40.11 -117.74 -9.15
N MET A 84 41.30 -117.48 -9.68
CA MET A 84 42.40 -116.81 -9.01
C MET A 84 42.84 -115.63 -9.86
N ARG A 85 43.03 -114.47 -9.25
CA ARG A 85 43.53 -113.26 -9.88
C ARG A 85 44.93 -112.92 -9.37
N ARG A 86 45.83 -112.68 -10.32
CA ARG A 86 47.19 -112.16 -10.13
C ARG A 86 47.22 -110.65 -10.35
N LYS A 87 48.15 -109.95 -9.69
CA LYS A 87 48.42 -108.55 -10.05
C LYS A 87 49.15 -108.47 -11.39
N GLY A 88 48.58 -107.72 -12.34
CA GLY A 88 49.14 -107.49 -13.67
C GLY A 88 48.28 -106.52 -14.48
N ARG A 89 48.74 -106.13 -15.67
CA ARG A 89 47.98 -105.24 -16.57
C ARG A 89 47.13 -105.98 -17.61
N LYS A 90 47.48 -107.23 -17.92
CA LYS A 90 46.81 -108.09 -18.90
C LYS A 90 46.84 -109.54 -18.42
N GLN A 91 45.82 -110.33 -18.79
CA GLN A 91 45.73 -111.76 -18.47
C GLN A 91 45.88 -112.04 -16.97
N THR A 92 45.06 -111.35 -16.17
CA THR A 92 45.17 -111.40 -14.70
C THR A 92 44.40 -112.54 -14.05
N LEU A 93 43.45 -113.17 -14.75
CA LEU A 93 42.54 -114.19 -14.22
C LEU A 93 42.90 -115.59 -14.70
N PHE A 94 42.85 -116.55 -13.78
CA PHE A 94 43.16 -117.97 -14.00
C PHE A 94 42.12 -118.84 -13.32
N ALA A 95 41.91 -120.05 -13.83
CA ALA A 95 41.06 -121.04 -13.17
C ALA A 95 41.70 -121.52 -11.86
N LEU A 96 40.91 -121.66 -10.80
CA LEU A 96 41.36 -122.14 -9.50
C LEU A 96 41.01 -123.62 -9.33
N ASP A 97 41.99 -124.44 -8.96
CA ASP A 97 41.74 -125.81 -8.52
C ASP A 97 41.36 -125.84 -7.04
N GLU A 98 40.10 -126.13 -6.73
CA GLU A 98 39.60 -126.13 -5.36
C GLU A 98 40.22 -127.19 -4.45
N THR A 99 40.72 -128.30 -5.03
CA THR A 99 41.29 -129.41 -4.24
C THR A 99 42.69 -129.07 -3.74
N ARG A 100 43.48 -128.37 -4.56
CA ARG A 100 44.85 -127.94 -4.22
C ARG A 100 44.91 -126.49 -3.71
N GLY A 101 43.86 -125.71 -3.95
CA GLY A 101 43.83 -124.26 -3.69
C GLY A 101 44.79 -123.48 -4.57
N GLU A 102 45.27 -124.04 -5.67
CA GLU A 102 46.29 -123.46 -6.55
C GLU A 102 45.70 -123.03 -7.90
N GLU A 103 46.32 -122.04 -8.53
CA GLU A 103 45.94 -121.56 -9.85
C GLU A 103 46.43 -122.49 -10.97
N ARG A 104 45.55 -122.79 -11.92
CA ARG A 104 45.91 -123.55 -13.12
C ARG A 104 46.50 -122.59 -14.14
N THR A 105 47.82 -122.62 -14.28
CA THR A 105 48.58 -121.63 -15.09
C THR A 105 48.50 -121.91 -16.60
N ASP A 106 47.92 -123.05 -16.99
CA ASP A 106 47.98 -123.56 -18.37
C ASP A 106 47.10 -122.76 -19.34
N GLN A 107 46.04 -122.07 -18.85
CA GLN A 107 45.16 -121.23 -19.66
C GLN A 107 44.60 -120.03 -18.84
N PRO A 108 44.85 -118.76 -19.24
CA PRO A 108 44.22 -117.60 -18.63
C PRO A 108 42.74 -117.49 -19.03
N LEU A 109 41.89 -117.06 -18.11
CA LEU A 109 40.48 -116.78 -18.34
C LEU A 109 40.28 -115.38 -18.92
N ALA A 110 39.25 -115.20 -19.75
CA ALA A 110 38.91 -113.90 -20.31
C ALA A 110 38.36 -112.95 -19.23
N GLU A 111 38.83 -111.69 -19.20
CA GLU A 111 38.46 -110.75 -18.12
C GLU A 111 36.98 -110.36 -18.14
N ASN A 112 36.33 -110.45 -19.30
CA ASN A 112 34.90 -110.17 -19.46
C ASN A 112 33.98 -111.22 -18.79
N ILE A 113 34.49 -112.39 -18.39
CA ILE A 113 33.71 -113.41 -17.69
C ILE A 113 33.14 -112.83 -16.38
N LEU A 114 33.97 -112.08 -15.63
CA LEU A 114 33.50 -111.42 -14.41
C LEU A 114 32.51 -110.28 -14.69
N ALA A 115 32.69 -109.53 -15.78
CA ALA A 115 31.73 -108.50 -16.19
C ALA A 115 30.35 -109.11 -16.52
N GLN A 116 30.31 -110.29 -17.17
CA GLN A 116 29.07 -111.03 -17.42
C GLN A 116 28.44 -111.55 -16.12
N TRP A 117 29.25 -112.12 -15.22
CA TRP A 117 28.79 -112.63 -13.93
C TRP A 117 28.28 -111.53 -12.98
N LEU A 118 28.81 -110.31 -13.11
CA LEU A 118 28.38 -109.13 -12.36
C LEU A 118 27.28 -108.33 -13.07
N GLY A 119 26.80 -108.78 -14.24
CA GLY A 119 25.71 -108.11 -14.97
C GLY A 119 26.09 -106.74 -15.53
N GLY A 120 27.38 -106.50 -15.82
CA GLY A 120 27.88 -105.24 -16.37
C GLY A 120 28.13 -104.14 -15.34
N LEU A 121 28.09 -104.46 -14.03
CA LEU A 121 28.48 -103.52 -12.99
C LEU A 121 29.97 -103.17 -13.11
N ASP A 122 30.28 -101.87 -13.05
CA ASP A 122 31.66 -101.40 -12.94
C ASP A 122 32.11 -101.32 -11.46
N GLU A 123 33.40 -101.11 -11.24
CA GLU A 123 33.98 -101.10 -9.90
C GLU A 123 33.38 -99.99 -9.02
N ASN A 124 33.17 -98.81 -9.58
CA ASN A 124 32.67 -97.64 -8.86
C ASN A 124 31.23 -97.85 -8.39
N LEU A 125 30.36 -98.36 -9.27
CA LEU A 125 28.98 -98.67 -8.96
C LEU A 125 28.88 -99.83 -7.98
N TYR A 126 29.73 -100.86 -8.10
CA TYR A 126 29.77 -101.97 -7.16
C TYR A 126 30.18 -101.49 -5.76
N ARG A 127 31.20 -100.63 -5.65
CA ARG A 127 31.59 -100.01 -4.38
C ARG A 127 30.44 -99.18 -3.81
N ALA A 128 29.79 -98.35 -4.62
CA ALA A 128 28.70 -97.49 -4.14
C ALA A 128 27.47 -98.27 -3.64
N LEU A 129 27.09 -99.37 -4.31
CA LEU A 129 25.87 -100.12 -3.99
C LEU A 129 26.10 -101.27 -3.00
N PHE A 130 27.25 -101.94 -3.06
CA PHE A 130 27.52 -103.19 -2.33
C PHE A 130 28.75 -103.11 -1.42
N GLY A 131 29.49 -101.99 -1.41
CA GLY A 131 30.68 -101.78 -0.58
C GLY A 131 30.50 -100.61 0.39
N LEU A 132 30.31 -100.90 1.68
CA LEU A 132 30.25 -99.86 2.70
C LEU A 132 31.60 -99.78 3.44
N ASP A 133 32.42 -98.79 3.12
CA ASP A 133 33.64 -98.47 3.85
C ASP A 133 33.56 -97.08 4.52
N LEU A 134 34.45 -96.82 5.48
CA LEU A 134 34.43 -95.58 6.26
C LEU A 134 34.65 -94.36 5.35
N ASP A 135 35.59 -94.45 4.40
CA ASP A 135 35.89 -93.35 3.48
C ASP A 135 34.73 -93.09 2.50
N GLY A 136 34.01 -94.13 2.08
CA GLY A 136 32.78 -94.02 1.29
C GLY A 136 31.64 -93.36 2.05
N LEU A 137 31.46 -93.68 3.33
CA LEU A 137 30.47 -93.03 4.21
C LEU A 137 30.77 -91.54 4.39
N VAL A 138 32.03 -91.18 4.64
CA VAL A 138 32.42 -89.77 4.82
C VAL A 138 32.19 -88.99 3.52
N ARG A 139 32.67 -89.49 2.38
CA ARG A 139 32.44 -88.84 1.07
C ARG A 139 30.96 -88.74 0.71
N GLY A 140 30.18 -89.78 1.02
CA GLY A 140 28.72 -89.77 0.83
C GLY A 140 28.03 -88.72 1.69
N SER A 141 28.48 -88.54 2.94
CA SER A 141 27.94 -87.51 3.84
C SER A 141 28.29 -86.09 3.40
N GLU A 142 29.51 -85.85 2.91
CA GLU A 142 29.92 -84.57 2.34
C GLU A 142 29.13 -84.23 1.08
N ALA A 143 28.94 -85.19 0.17
CA ALA A 143 28.13 -84.98 -1.05
C ALA A 143 26.65 -84.66 -0.76
N LEU A 144 26.08 -85.22 0.32
CA LEU A 144 24.73 -84.90 0.80
C LEU A 144 24.66 -83.49 1.41
N LEU A 145 25.70 -83.06 2.13
CA LEU A 145 25.77 -81.72 2.73
C LEU A 145 25.99 -80.63 1.69
N GLU A 146 26.73 -80.90 0.61
CA GLU A 146 27.02 -79.93 -0.46
C GLU A 146 25.89 -79.82 -1.50
N GLY A 147 24.86 -80.66 -1.44
CA GLY A 147 23.67 -80.58 -2.31
C GLY A 147 23.96 -80.79 -3.81
N LYS A 148 25.14 -81.31 -4.17
CA LYS A 148 25.64 -81.45 -5.56
C LYS A 148 25.90 -82.91 -5.96
N GLY A 149 25.01 -83.80 -5.54
CA GLY A 149 25.08 -85.22 -5.92
C GLY A 149 24.27 -85.54 -7.17
N GLU A 150 24.67 -85.04 -8.35
CA GLU A 150 24.01 -85.35 -9.64
C GLU A 150 23.96 -86.87 -9.94
N MET A 151 24.88 -87.67 -9.36
CA MET A 151 24.93 -89.11 -9.59
C MET A 151 23.91 -89.92 -8.76
N GLY A 152 23.54 -89.46 -7.57
CA GLY A 152 22.56 -90.16 -6.71
C GLY A 152 21.11 -90.01 -7.22
N GLN A 153 20.80 -88.86 -7.81
CA GLN A 153 19.46 -88.55 -8.33
C GLN A 153 19.20 -89.22 -9.69
N SER A 154 20.22 -89.31 -10.56
CA SER A 154 20.09 -90.00 -11.85
C SER A 154 19.85 -91.50 -11.69
N LEU A 155 20.43 -92.14 -10.66
CA LEU A 155 20.27 -93.58 -10.40
C LEU A 155 18.87 -93.92 -9.88
N PHE A 156 18.23 -93.02 -9.12
CA PHE A 156 16.85 -93.17 -8.64
C PHE A 156 15.80 -92.79 -9.70
N ALA A 157 16.09 -91.81 -10.57
CA ALA A 157 15.15 -91.33 -11.58
C ALA A 157 14.80 -92.37 -12.65
N ALA A 158 15.72 -93.29 -12.98
CA ALA A 158 15.49 -94.33 -13.99
C ALA A 158 14.57 -95.47 -13.51
N ALA A 159 14.41 -95.66 -12.19
CA ALA A 159 13.66 -96.78 -11.64
C ALA A 159 12.22 -96.43 -11.18
N ALA A 160 11.87 -95.14 -11.04
CA ALA A 160 10.66 -94.71 -10.31
C ALA A 160 9.70 -93.78 -11.08
N GLY A 161 9.86 -93.56 -12.38
CA GLY A 161 8.91 -92.76 -13.18
C GLY A 161 8.95 -91.24 -12.91
N LEU A 162 10.04 -90.74 -12.31
CA LEU A 162 10.21 -89.33 -11.89
C LEU A 162 10.57 -88.36 -13.04
N ALA A 163 10.53 -88.80 -14.30
CA ALA A 163 10.82 -87.94 -15.46
C ALA A 163 9.83 -86.78 -15.61
N ASP A 164 8.57 -86.96 -15.20
CA ASP A 164 7.56 -85.90 -15.23
C ASP A 164 7.78 -84.83 -14.14
N LEU A 165 8.37 -85.20 -13.01
CA LEU A 165 8.77 -84.24 -11.97
C LEU A 165 9.91 -83.32 -12.44
N ARG A 166 10.79 -83.82 -13.31
CA ARG A 166 11.82 -82.98 -13.93
C ARG A 166 11.23 -81.97 -14.90
N ARG A 167 10.26 -82.38 -15.74
CA ARG A 167 9.54 -81.44 -16.62
C ARG A 167 8.80 -80.36 -15.82
N LEU A 168 8.16 -80.73 -14.71
CA LEU A 168 7.51 -79.76 -13.83
C LEU A 168 8.53 -78.82 -13.19
N SER A 169 9.68 -79.34 -12.75
CA SER A 169 10.76 -78.50 -12.21
C SER A 169 11.30 -77.51 -13.24
N ASP A 170 11.54 -77.96 -14.48
CA ASP A 170 12.02 -77.10 -15.57
C ASP A 170 10.96 -76.03 -15.94
N GLN A 171 9.67 -76.39 -15.92
CA GLN A 171 8.57 -75.45 -16.12
C GLN A 171 8.53 -74.41 -14.99
N LEU A 172 8.63 -74.84 -13.74
CA LEU A 172 8.65 -73.94 -12.58
C LEU A 172 9.90 -73.04 -12.58
N GLU A 173 11.06 -73.52 -13.02
CA GLU A 173 12.26 -72.69 -13.23
C GLU A 173 12.07 -71.68 -14.36
N THR A 174 11.38 -72.07 -15.44
CA THR A 174 11.05 -71.17 -16.54
C THR A 174 10.07 -70.08 -16.11
N GLU A 175 9.04 -70.44 -15.35
CA GLU A 175 8.10 -69.48 -14.76
C GLU A 175 8.79 -68.56 -13.76
N ALA A 176 9.61 -69.11 -12.86
CA ALA A 176 10.38 -68.34 -11.89
C ALA A 176 11.33 -67.35 -12.57
N SER A 177 12.05 -67.78 -13.61
CA SER A 177 12.97 -66.92 -14.37
C SER A 177 12.25 -65.86 -15.21
N ASN A 178 11.02 -66.13 -15.65
CA ASN A 178 10.16 -65.14 -16.30
C ASN A 178 9.62 -64.08 -15.32
N LEU A 179 9.40 -64.45 -14.06
CA LEU A 179 8.97 -63.52 -13.02
C LEU A 179 10.13 -62.72 -12.43
N PHE A 180 11.27 -63.37 -12.18
CA PHE A 180 12.42 -62.79 -11.51
C PHE A 180 13.75 -63.43 -11.94
N LEU A 181 14.71 -62.59 -12.28
CA LEU A 181 16.10 -62.98 -12.51
C LEU A 181 17.00 -61.95 -11.82
N PRO A 182 18.01 -62.34 -11.02
CA PRO A 182 18.80 -61.42 -10.20
C PRO A 182 19.48 -60.27 -10.98
N ARG A 183 19.73 -60.48 -12.28
CA ARG A 183 20.40 -59.51 -13.16
C ARG A 183 19.51 -58.97 -14.28
N ALA A 184 18.25 -59.40 -14.37
CA ALA A 184 17.37 -58.96 -15.44
C ALA A 184 16.62 -57.69 -15.06
N THR A 185 16.49 -56.76 -15.99
CA THR A 185 15.89 -55.45 -15.72
C THR A 185 14.44 -55.33 -16.16
N ALA A 186 13.99 -56.22 -17.06
CA ALA A 186 12.67 -56.17 -17.70
C ALA A 186 11.67 -57.23 -17.19
N ARG A 187 12.02 -58.01 -16.16
CA ARG A 187 11.11 -59.01 -15.57
C ARG A 187 10.13 -58.35 -14.60
N THR A 188 8.94 -58.92 -14.49
CA THR A 188 7.78 -58.32 -13.80
C THR A 188 8.08 -57.91 -12.36
N ILE A 189 8.77 -58.77 -11.59
CA ILE A 189 9.12 -58.47 -10.19
C ILE A 189 10.21 -57.39 -10.11
N ASN A 190 11.16 -57.38 -11.04
CA ASN A 190 12.23 -56.38 -11.05
C ASN A 190 11.73 -54.99 -11.46
N VAL A 191 10.74 -54.92 -12.36
CA VAL A 191 10.03 -53.67 -12.70
C VAL A 191 9.24 -53.18 -11.49
N ALA A 192 8.46 -54.05 -10.84
CA ALA A 192 7.70 -53.68 -9.65
C ALA A 192 8.59 -53.23 -8.47
N LEU A 193 9.75 -53.85 -8.27
CA LEU A 193 10.73 -53.42 -7.25
C LEU A 193 11.30 -52.03 -7.55
N ARG A 194 11.58 -51.72 -8.83
CA ARG A 194 12.04 -50.38 -9.23
C ARG A 194 10.96 -49.34 -9.01
N GLU A 195 9.73 -49.62 -9.43
CA GLU A 195 8.60 -48.72 -9.19
C GLU A 195 8.39 -48.50 -7.69
N LEU A 196 8.45 -49.54 -6.86
CA LEU A 196 8.36 -49.44 -5.41
C LEU A 196 9.49 -48.59 -4.82
N ASP A 197 10.73 -48.73 -5.30
CA ASP A 197 11.84 -47.89 -4.86
C ASP A 197 11.69 -46.44 -5.31
N GLU A 198 11.18 -46.18 -6.52
CA GLU A 198 10.84 -44.83 -6.98
C GLU A 198 9.73 -44.21 -6.14
N GLN A 199 8.63 -44.93 -5.89
CA GLN A 199 7.55 -44.45 -5.04
C GLN A 199 8.01 -44.21 -3.60
N ARG A 200 8.88 -45.07 -3.05
CA ARG A 200 9.52 -44.85 -1.74
C ARG A 200 10.45 -43.65 -1.74
N LYS A 201 11.09 -43.33 -2.87
CA LYS A 201 11.93 -42.13 -3.02
C LYS A 201 11.06 -40.87 -3.07
N LEU A 202 10.02 -40.87 -3.90
CA LEU A 202 9.04 -39.78 -3.99
C LEU A 202 8.36 -39.53 -2.63
N ALA A 203 7.96 -40.57 -1.91
CA ALA A 203 7.41 -40.43 -0.56
C ALA A 203 8.43 -39.82 0.43
N ARG A 204 9.70 -40.22 0.35
CA ARG A 204 10.78 -39.66 1.19
C ARG A 204 11.10 -38.21 0.84
N GLU A 205 11.01 -37.82 -0.42
CA GLU A 205 11.24 -36.46 -0.90
C GLU A 205 10.06 -35.53 -0.59
N ALA A 206 8.82 -36.02 -0.73
CA ALA A 206 7.60 -35.30 -0.35
C ALA A 206 7.44 -35.17 1.17
N THR A 207 8.07 -36.04 1.95
CA THR A 207 8.03 -35.96 3.42
C THR A 207 9.05 -34.95 3.92
N VAL A 208 8.56 -33.80 4.37
CA VAL A 208 9.40 -32.85 5.10
C VAL A 208 9.77 -33.46 6.45
N ARG A 209 11.06 -33.70 6.67
CA ARG A 209 11.56 -34.18 7.96
C ARG A 209 11.25 -33.13 9.03
N SER A 210 10.72 -33.56 10.18
CA SER A 210 10.41 -32.69 11.31
C SER A 210 11.59 -31.79 11.70
N ALA A 211 12.84 -32.29 11.67
CA ALA A 211 14.04 -31.50 11.93
C ALA A 211 14.28 -30.37 10.90
N ALA A 212 13.99 -30.61 9.61
CA ALA A 212 14.14 -29.59 8.57
C ALA A 212 13.06 -28.50 8.71
N TRP A 213 11.84 -28.90 9.05
CA TRP A 213 10.76 -27.96 9.35
C TRP A 213 11.06 -27.13 10.61
N GLU A 214 11.53 -27.75 11.69
CA GLU A 214 11.91 -27.04 12.92
C GLU A 214 13.04 -26.05 12.67
N GLN A 215 14.04 -26.41 11.86
CA GLN A 215 15.13 -25.50 11.50
C GLN A 215 14.62 -24.32 10.65
N ALA A 216 13.73 -24.59 9.69
CA ALA A 216 13.11 -23.55 8.87
C ALA A 216 12.23 -22.60 9.72
N ASP A 217 11.40 -23.13 10.63
CA ASP A 217 10.57 -22.32 11.52
C ASP A 217 11.40 -21.53 12.53
N ARG A 218 12.48 -22.11 13.09
CA ARG A 218 13.44 -21.35 13.91
C ARG A 218 14.07 -20.20 13.13
N THR A 219 14.50 -20.45 11.90
CA THR A 219 15.08 -19.42 11.04
C THR A 219 14.08 -18.32 10.73
N ARG A 220 12.82 -18.68 10.41
CA ARG A 220 11.72 -17.74 10.20
C ARG A 220 11.47 -16.88 11.45
N ARG A 221 11.33 -17.49 12.63
CA ARG A 221 11.11 -16.76 13.89
C ARG A 221 12.26 -15.81 14.21
N GLN A 222 13.51 -16.22 13.97
CA GLN A 222 14.68 -15.36 14.16
C GLN A 222 14.70 -14.18 13.17
N ALA A 223 14.36 -14.43 11.91
CA ALA A 223 14.26 -13.38 10.89
C ALA A 223 13.12 -12.40 11.20
N GLU A 224 11.95 -12.89 11.61
CA GLU A 224 10.82 -12.06 12.06
C GLU A 224 11.19 -11.19 13.25
N LYS A 225 11.85 -11.78 14.27
CA LYS A 225 12.31 -11.02 15.43
C LYS A 225 13.27 -9.91 15.02
N LYS A 226 14.30 -10.22 14.23
CA LYS A 226 15.24 -9.21 13.69
C LYS A 226 14.54 -8.14 12.87
N HIS A 227 13.57 -8.51 12.04
CA HIS A 227 12.79 -7.56 11.25
C HIS A 227 11.99 -6.61 12.16
N THR A 228 11.35 -7.13 13.22
CA THR A 228 10.62 -6.28 14.18
C THR A 228 11.55 -5.34 14.95
N GLU A 229 12.73 -5.80 15.37
CA GLU A 229 13.74 -5.00 16.06
C GLU A 229 14.26 -3.87 15.16
N LEU A 230 14.68 -4.20 13.93
CA LEU A 230 15.16 -3.21 12.95
C LEU A 230 14.07 -2.20 12.56
N ARG A 231 12.81 -2.63 12.46
CA ARG A 231 11.69 -1.72 12.17
C ARG A 231 11.46 -0.74 13.32
N ALA A 232 11.57 -1.19 14.56
CA ALA A 232 11.46 -0.33 15.75
C ALA A 232 12.63 0.66 15.82
N GLU A 233 13.86 0.21 15.52
CA GLU A 233 15.04 1.06 15.47
C GLU A 233 14.94 2.13 14.37
N LEU A 234 14.51 1.74 13.17
CA LEU A 234 14.26 2.68 12.07
C LEU A 234 13.20 3.74 12.42
N ALA A 235 12.14 3.34 13.13
CA ALA A 235 11.11 4.28 13.58
C ALA A 235 11.70 5.32 14.56
N ARG A 236 12.50 4.87 15.54
CA ARG A 236 13.21 5.76 16.48
C ARG A 236 14.16 6.72 15.76
N LEU A 237 14.99 6.21 14.86
CA LEU A 237 15.94 7.03 14.10
C LEU A 237 15.25 8.06 13.21
N ARG A 238 14.11 7.72 12.59
CA ARG A 238 13.31 8.68 11.81
C ARG A 238 12.66 9.75 12.69
N GLU A 239 12.23 9.41 13.89
CA GLU A 239 11.71 10.38 14.84
C GLU A 239 12.81 11.35 15.32
N GLU A 240 13.98 10.82 15.62
CA GLU A 240 15.15 11.61 15.99
C GLU A 240 15.63 12.50 14.84
N GLN A 241 15.66 11.98 13.61
CA GLN A 241 15.94 12.76 12.42
C GLN A 241 14.92 13.90 12.26
N ARG A 242 13.61 13.63 12.36
CA ARG A 242 12.58 14.69 12.29
C ARG A 242 12.72 15.73 13.40
N ARG A 243 13.11 15.32 14.62
CA ARG A 243 13.40 16.24 15.72
C ARG A 243 14.60 17.12 15.38
N LEU A 244 15.72 16.54 14.97
CA LEU A 244 16.95 17.27 14.65
C LEU A 244 16.78 18.17 13.44
N SER A 245 16.10 17.72 12.38
CA SER A 245 15.80 18.55 11.22
C SER A 245 14.95 19.77 11.58
N ARG A 246 13.95 19.62 12.48
CA ARG A 246 13.20 20.77 13.01
C ARG A 246 14.11 21.72 13.79
N VAL A 247 14.97 21.20 14.67
CA VAL A 247 15.91 22.03 15.44
C VAL A 247 16.82 22.82 14.50
N VAL A 248 17.41 22.16 13.49
CA VAL A 248 18.29 22.81 12.50
C VAL A 248 17.54 23.86 11.69
N ALA A 249 16.32 23.57 11.23
CA ALA A 249 15.51 24.51 10.45
C ALA A 249 15.11 25.76 11.26
N HIS A 250 14.89 25.61 12.58
CA HIS A 250 14.49 26.72 13.45
C HIS A 250 15.67 27.45 14.12
N LEU A 251 16.88 26.89 14.10
CA LEU A 251 18.06 27.49 14.71
C LEU A 251 18.33 28.93 14.21
N PRO A 252 18.22 29.25 12.89
CA PRO A 252 18.43 30.61 12.40
C PRO A 252 17.40 31.60 12.95
N LEU A 253 16.12 31.19 13.03
CA LEU A 253 15.05 32.03 13.56
C LEU A 253 15.23 32.30 15.05
N VAL A 254 15.74 31.33 15.81
CA VAL A 254 16.07 31.52 17.23
C VAL A 254 17.23 32.51 17.37
N ALA A 255 18.27 32.40 16.54
CA ALA A 255 19.38 33.34 16.53
C ALA A 255 18.93 34.77 16.15
N GLU A 256 18.09 34.91 15.12
CA GLU A 256 17.50 36.19 14.70
C GLU A 256 16.65 36.81 15.81
N ARG A 257 15.82 36.01 16.48
CA ARG A 257 15.03 36.47 17.64
C ARG A 257 15.92 36.93 18.79
N GLU A 258 17.01 36.23 19.07
CA GLU A 258 17.96 36.62 20.12
C GLU A 258 18.63 37.96 19.76
N ALA A 259 19.03 38.14 18.49
CA ALA A 259 19.59 39.39 18.00
C ALA A 259 18.59 40.55 18.10
N LEU A 260 17.36 40.38 17.60
CA LEU A 260 16.29 41.39 17.71
C LEU A 260 15.95 41.72 19.17
N ARG A 261 16.02 40.74 20.08
CA ARG A 261 15.85 40.99 21.51
C ARG A 261 16.97 41.83 22.10
N GLN A 262 18.21 41.63 21.67
CA GLN A 262 19.34 42.48 22.08
C GLN A 262 19.18 43.90 21.54
N GLU A 263 18.75 44.06 20.29
CA GLU A 263 18.43 45.37 19.70
C GLU A 263 17.29 46.08 20.47
N MET A 264 16.21 45.36 20.77
CA MET A 264 15.11 45.88 21.59
C MET A 264 15.59 46.28 22.99
N ALA A 265 16.46 45.48 23.62
CA ALA A 265 17.01 45.79 24.92
C ALA A 265 17.90 47.06 24.88
N ALA A 266 18.68 47.25 23.82
CA ALA A 266 19.46 48.47 23.61
C ALA A 266 18.55 49.71 23.42
N LEU A 267 17.38 49.53 22.79
CA LEU A 267 16.38 50.58 22.58
C LEU A 267 15.44 50.77 23.78
N ALA A 268 15.52 49.95 24.83
CA ALA A 268 14.61 50.01 25.98
C ALA A 268 14.69 51.32 26.77
N SER A 269 15.83 52.02 26.72
CA SER A 269 16.00 53.34 27.32
C SER A 269 15.41 54.48 26.48
N VAL A 270 15.00 54.23 25.24
CA VAL A 270 14.41 55.23 24.36
C VAL A 270 12.91 55.33 24.69
N PRO A 271 12.42 56.49 25.15
CA PRO A 271 10.99 56.66 25.41
C PRO A 271 10.21 56.55 24.11
N LEU A 272 9.16 55.71 24.10
CA LEU A 272 8.23 55.60 22.99
C LEU A 272 7.43 56.89 22.88
N LEU A 273 7.76 57.68 21.86
CA LEU A 273 7.05 58.90 21.56
C LEU A 273 5.74 58.57 20.81
N PRO A 274 4.64 59.28 21.11
CA PRO A 274 3.40 59.21 20.34
C PRO A 274 3.62 59.50 18.85
N ALA A 275 2.75 58.97 17.98
CA ALA A 275 2.85 59.19 16.52
C ALA A 275 2.75 60.68 16.12
N ASP A 276 2.10 61.49 16.96
CA ASP A 276 1.97 62.94 16.80
C ASP A 276 3.13 63.72 17.44
N ALA A 277 4.11 63.07 18.09
CA ALA A 277 5.26 63.75 18.70
C ALA A 277 6.05 64.66 17.75
N PRO A 278 6.25 64.33 16.44
CA PRO A 278 6.84 65.27 15.49
C PRO A 278 6.00 66.54 15.32
N GLN A 279 4.67 66.41 15.24
CA GLN A 279 3.74 67.53 15.10
C GLN A 279 3.68 68.36 16.39
N GLN A 280 3.63 67.71 17.55
CA GLN A 280 3.69 68.37 18.85
C GLN A 280 5.00 69.13 19.04
N ARG A 281 6.14 68.55 18.61
CA ARG A 281 7.44 69.23 18.65
C ARG A 281 7.44 70.48 17.78
N ILE A 282 7.02 70.37 16.52
CA ILE A 282 6.95 71.50 15.59
C ILE A 282 6.02 72.60 16.14
N ALA A 283 4.81 72.24 16.58
CA ALA A 283 3.85 73.20 17.14
C ALA A 283 4.39 73.88 18.41
N THR A 284 5.12 73.14 19.26
CA THR A 284 5.73 73.69 20.48
C THR A 284 6.91 74.59 20.16
N GLU A 285 7.75 74.21 19.19
CA GLU A 285 8.86 75.05 18.69
C GLU A 285 8.34 76.36 18.06
N GLU A 286 7.25 76.30 17.29
CA GLU A 286 6.60 77.48 16.71
C GLU A 286 5.98 78.38 17.79
N ARG A 287 5.28 77.80 18.77
CA ARG A 287 4.76 78.55 19.93
C ARG A 287 5.89 79.19 20.74
N LEU A 288 7.00 78.48 20.93
CA LEU A 288 8.17 79.04 21.63
C LEU A 288 8.76 80.20 20.85
N ARG A 289 8.93 80.07 19.52
CA ARG A 289 9.42 81.16 18.66
C ARG A 289 8.49 82.38 18.72
N ALA A 290 7.18 82.18 18.54
CA ALA A 290 6.19 83.26 18.64
C ALA A 290 6.20 83.93 20.02
N ALA A 291 6.32 83.15 21.10
CA ALA A 291 6.43 83.70 22.45
C ALA A 291 7.72 84.51 22.66
N MET A 292 8.85 84.03 22.13
CA MET A 292 10.13 84.75 22.19
C MET A 292 10.09 86.05 21.39
N ASP A 293 9.46 86.06 20.22
CA ASP A 293 9.32 87.27 19.40
C ASP A 293 8.37 88.27 20.06
N ASN A 294 7.22 87.82 20.59
CA ASN A 294 6.34 88.66 21.41
C ASN A 294 7.05 89.25 22.63
N GLN A 295 7.90 88.46 23.32
CA GLN A 295 8.69 88.96 24.44
C GLN A 295 9.65 90.06 23.99
N ARG A 296 10.33 89.88 22.86
CA ARG A 296 11.25 90.89 22.30
C ARG A 296 10.50 92.16 21.91
N GLU A 297 9.37 92.05 21.23
CA GLU A 297 8.54 93.20 20.85
C GLU A 297 8.01 93.95 22.08
N ALA A 298 7.49 93.22 23.07
CA ALA A 298 7.03 93.81 24.32
C ALA A 298 8.17 94.52 25.07
N GLN A 299 9.36 93.94 25.09
CA GLN A 299 10.54 94.57 25.71
C GLN A 299 10.95 95.84 24.97
N ALA A 300 10.99 95.81 23.62
CA ALA A 300 11.30 96.99 22.81
C ALA A 300 10.25 98.10 22.97
N ALA A 301 8.97 97.74 23.07
CA ALA A 301 7.88 98.67 23.35
C ALA A 301 8.03 99.28 24.75
N LEU A 302 8.37 98.47 25.75
CA LEU A 302 8.62 98.92 27.12
C LEU A 302 9.80 99.89 27.19
N ASP A 303 10.91 99.57 26.53
CA ASP A 303 12.08 100.45 26.45
C ASP A 303 11.72 101.78 25.79
N THR A 304 10.91 101.75 24.72
CA THR A 304 10.41 102.94 24.04
C THR A 304 9.52 103.78 24.95
N LEU A 305 8.58 103.16 25.67
CA LEU A 305 7.70 103.83 26.62
C LEU A 305 8.48 104.43 27.79
N CYS A 306 9.50 103.74 28.31
CA CYS A 306 10.39 104.27 29.34
C CYS A 306 11.17 105.49 28.82
N GLN A 307 11.68 105.46 27.59
CA GLN A 307 12.31 106.63 26.97
C GLN A 307 11.32 107.79 26.80
N GLN A 308 10.09 107.53 26.35
CA GLN A 308 9.05 108.55 26.23
C GLN A 308 8.71 109.15 27.60
N GLN A 309 8.53 108.33 28.63
CA GLN A 309 8.29 108.76 30.00
C GLN A 309 9.42 109.64 30.52
N SER A 310 10.69 109.27 30.31
CA SER A 310 11.83 110.08 30.74
C SER A 310 11.92 111.45 30.04
N ARG A 311 11.34 111.57 28.83
CA ARG A 311 11.31 112.82 28.06
C ARG A 311 10.14 113.72 28.46
N GLN A 312 9.14 113.20 29.17
CA GLN A 312 8.03 114.01 29.65
C GLN A 312 8.47 114.88 30.82
N VAL A 313 8.40 116.20 30.62
CA VAL A 313 8.68 117.18 31.67
C VAL A 313 7.37 117.60 32.30
N VAL A 314 7.02 117.01 33.45
CA VAL A 314 5.86 117.43 34.23
C VAL A 314 6.17 118.76 34.91
N ARG A 315 5.58 119.85 34.39
CA ARG A 315 5.72 121.19 34.96
C ARG A 315 4.75 121.36 36.14
N ALA A 316 5.13 120.83 37.29
CA ALA A 316 4.31 120.82 38.50
C ALA A 316 3.77 122.20 38.92
N VAL A 317 4.50 123.28 38.62
CA VAL A 317 4.08 124.66 38.90
C VAL A 317 2.85 125.06 38.07
N LEU A 318 2.78 124.68 36.79
CA LEU A 318 1.61 124.98 35.94
C LEU A 318 0.39 124.16 36.37
N LEU A 319 0.58 122.88 36.73
CA LEU A 319 -0.50 122.03 37.22
C LEU A 319 -1.07 122.55 38.55
N ARG A 320 -0.25 123.11 39.43
CA ARG A 320 -0.70 123.72 40.69
C ARG A 320 -1.63 124.91 40.47
N HIS A 321 -1.48 125.63 39.35
CA HIS A 321 -2.30 126.78 38.97
C HIS A 321 -3.32 126.47 37.86
N ALA A 322 -3.58 125.20 37.55
CA ALA A 322 -4.46 124.80 36.45
C ALA A 322 -5.86 125.43 36.56
N GLY A 323 -6.46 125.40 37.76
CA GLY A 323 -7.77 126.02 38.00
C GLY A 323 -7.79 127.55 37.85
N ASP A 324 -6.66 128.23 38.10
CA ASP A 324 -6.55 129.67 37.86
C ASP A 324 -6.47 129.98 36.35
N ILE A 325 -5.68 129.18 35.62
CA ILE A 325 -5.50 129.31 34.17
C ILE A 325 -6.81 129.05 33.42
N GLU A 326 -7.54 128.00 33.78
CA GLU A 326 -8.85 127.68 33.17
C GLU A 326 -9.87 128.80 33.44
N ARG A 327 -9.94 129.30 34.68
CA ARG A 327 -10.82 130.44 35.03
C ARG A 327 -10.51 131.69 34.22
N LEU A 328 -9.23 132.04 34.07
CA LEU A 328 -8.82 133.17 33.25
C LEU A 328 -9.12 132.96 31.76
N HIS A 329 -8.95 131.74 31.24
CA HIS A 329 -9.30 131.42 29.86
C HIS A 329 -10.80 131.58 29.58
N HIS A 330 -11.64 131.07 30.49
CA HIS A 330 -13.10 131.24 30.40
C HIS A 330 -13.51 132.71 30.50
N ALA A 331 -12.99 133.47 31.47
CA ALA A 331 -13.28 134.90 31.60
C ALA A 331 -12.84 135.71 30.37
N ALA A 332 -11.70 135.37 29.75
CA ALA A 332 -11.24 136.00 28.52
C ALA A 332 -12.12 135.72 27.30
N LYS A 333 -12.85 134.59 27.29
CA LYS A 333 -13.84 134.26 26.27
C LYS A 333 -15.09 135.14 26.42
N ASP A 334 -15.57 135.30 27.65
CA ASP A 334 -16.75 136.13 27.93
C ASP A 334 -16.48 137.62 27.64
N TYR A 335 -15.29 138.12 27.99
CA TYR A 335 -14.87 139.49 27.65
C TYR A 335 -14.80 139.74 26.14
N ARG A 336 -14.25 138.79 25.36
CA ARG A 336 -14.26 138.87 23.88
C ARG A 336 -15.67 138.86 23.32
N GLY A 337 -16.55 138.00 23.84
CA GLY A 337 -17.95 137.96 23.45
C GLY A 337 -18.71 139.26 23.75
N ALA A 338 -18.38 139.96 24.84
CA ALA A 338 -18.96 141.27 25.16
C ALA A 338 -18.47 142.37 24.19
N LEU A 339 -17.18 142.40 23.85
CA LEU A 339 -16.60 143.34 22.87
C LEU A 339 -17.20 143.18 21.47
N GLU A 340 -17.44 141.94 21.02
CA GLU A 340 -18.06 141.68 19.70
C GLU A 340 -19.53 142.10 19.64
N ARG A 341 -20.25 142.08 20.77
CA ARG A 341 -21.67 142.45 20.84
C ARG A 341 -21.92 143.94 20.95
N LEU A 342 -20.96 144.71 21.45
CA LEU A 342 -21.10 146.16 21.69
C LEU A 342 -21.53 146.97 20.45
N PRO A 343 -20.90 146.81 19.27
CA PRO A 343 -21.30 147.60 18.08
C PRO A 343 -22.70 147.22 17.58
N ARG A 344 -23.11 145.95 17.76
CA ARG A 344 -24.45 145.50 17.39
C ARG A 344 -25.52 146.14 18.28
N VAL A 345 -25.28 146.21 19.58
CA VAL A 345 -26.22 146.84 20.54
C VAL A 345 -26.32 148.35 20.29
N GLU A 346 -25.21 149.02 19.97
CA GLU A 346 -25.22 150.44 19.60
C GLU A 346 -26.00 150.69 18.30
N ALA A 347 -25.84 149.83 17.28
CA ALA A 347 -26.59 149.92 16.03
C ALA A 347 -28.09 149.64 16.20
N GLU A 348 -28.45 148.66 17.04
CA GLU A 348 -29.85 148.36 17.37
C GLU A 348 -30.53 149.52 18.11
N LEU A 349 -29.81 150.19 19.02
CA LEU A 349 -30.32 151.35 19.76
C LEU A 349 -30.57 152.56 18.85
N GLU A 350 -29.67 152.79 17.89
CA GLU A 350 -29.82 153.90 16.95
C GLU A 350 -30.90 153.62 15.90
N GLY A 351 -31.01 152.38 15.43
CA GLY A 351 -32.12 151.94 14.57
C GLY A 351 -33.49 152.08 15.24
N ALA A 352 -33.59 151.72 16.53
CA ALA A 352 -34.82 151.88 17.31
C ALA A 352 -35.22 153.36 17.47
N ARG A 353 -34.25 154.27 17.66
CA ARG A 353 -34.51 155.71 17.72
C ARG A 353 -35.01 156.28 16.39
N GLN A 354 -34.40 155.87 15.28
CA GLN A 354 -34.84 156.31 13.94
C GLN A 354 -36.24 155.79 13.61
N ALA A 355 -36.54 154.53 13.93
CA ALA A 355 -37.87 153.95 13.73
C ALA A 355 -38.94 154.66 14.57
N LEU A 356 -38.62 154.99 15.83
CA LEU A 356 -39.51 155.77 16.70
C LEU A 356 -39.81 157.15 16.12
N MET A 357 -38.79 157.88 15.63
CA MET A 357 -38.98 159.19 15.01
C MET A 357 -39.82 159.10 13.72
N ALA A 358 -39.59 158.10 12.88
CA ALA A 358 -40.36 157.87 11.66
C ALA A 358 -41.85 157.58 11.96
N GLN A 359 -42.12 156.69 12.92
CA GLN A 359 -43.49 156.35 13.33
C GLN A 359 -44.22 157.53 13.98
N LEU A 360 -43.53 158.34 14.78
CA LEU A 360 -44.12 159.55 15.37
C LEU A 360 -44.46 160.61 14.31
N SER A 361 -43.62 160.75 13.27
CA SER A 361 -43.86 161.69 12.15
C SER A 361 -45.07 161.34 11.29
N ALA A 362 -45.40 160.04 11.18
CA ALA A 362 -46.52 159.56 10.37
C ALA A 362 -47.90 159.76 11.04
N ILE A 363 -47.92 159.91 12.37
CA ILE A 363 -49.16 160.09 13.14
C ILE A 363 -49.54 161.57 13.21
N ASP A 364 -48.57 162.46 13.45
CA ASP A 364 -48.74 163.91 13.43
C ASP A 364 -47.37 164.59 13.24
N PRO A 365 -47.17 165.37 12.16
CA PRO A 365 -45.87 165.99 11.87
C PRO A 365 -45.42 167.00 12.95
N THR A 366 -46.31 167.48 13.81
CA THR A 366 -45.94 168.39 14.92
C THR A 366 -45.28 167.66 16.10
N LEU A 367 -45.49 166.34 16.26
CA LEU A 367 -44.88 165.53 17.31
C LEU A 367 -43.44 165.09 16.98
N ALA A 368 -42.99 165.26 15.73
CA ALA A 368 -41.63 164.94 15.28
C ALA A 368 -40.59 166.05 15.54
N MET A 369 -41.04 167.25 15.94
CA MET A 369 -40.16 168.38 16.29
C MET A 369 -39.93 168.43 17.81
N GLY A 370 -38.97 167.63 18.28
CA GLY A 370 -38.20 167.91 19.51
C GLY A 370 -38.97 168.02 20.84
N SER A 371 -40.13 167.39 21.00
CA SER A 371 -40.84 167.38 22.29
C SER A 371 -40.30 166.29 23.24
N ALA A 372 -40.07 166.63 24.51
CA ALA A 372 -39.60 165.68 25.52
C ALA A 372 -40.64 164.56 25.81
N PRO A 373 -40.20 163.32 26.09
CA PRO A 373 -41.04 162.11 26.10
C PRO A 373 -42.16 162.06 27.16
N ALA A 374 -42.17 162.99 28.12
CA ALA A 374 -43.19 163.03 29.17
C ALA A 374 -44.58 163.44 28.63
N ASP A 375 -44.63 164.37 27.67
CA ASP A 375 -45.89 164.99 27.18
C ASP A 375 -46.64 164.12 26.16
N LEU A 376 -45.92 163.26 25.42
CA LEU A 376 -46.51 162.27 24.50
C LEU A 376 -47.34 161.19 25.23
N SER A 377 -46.98 160.87 26.48
CA SER A 377 -47.64 159.80 27.23
C SER A 377 -49.06 160.15 27.71
N ALA A 378 -49.39 161.44 27.81
CA ALA A 378 -50.71 161.94 28.20
C ALA A 378 -51.66 162.01 27.01
N TYR A 379 -51.16 162.43 25.83
CA TYR A 379 -51.94 162.53 24.59
C TYR A 379 -52.40 161.18 24.05
N VAL A 380 -51.54 160.15 24.11
CA VAL A 380 -51.86 158.78 23.68
C VAL A 380 -52.88 158.10 24.60
N ARG A 381 -52.91 158.43 25.90
CA ARG A 381 -53.87 157.85 26.85
C ARG A 381 -55.32 158.26 26.60
N ALA A 382 -55.58 159.40 25.98
CA ALA A 382 -56.94 159.92 25.77
C ALA A 382 -57.69 159.32 24.56
N ARG A 383 -56.98 158.65 23.62
CA ARG A 383 -57.56 158.07 22.39
C ARG A 383 -57.50 156.54 22.32
N MET A 384 -57.01 155.89 23.37
CA MET A 384 -56.92 154.43 23.45
C MET A 384 -58.25 153.82 23.90
N PRO A 385 -58.78 152.80 23.20
CA PRO A 385 -59.93 152.01 23.68
C PRO A 385 -59.64 151.33 25.03
N VAL A 386 -60.69 151.05 25.79
CA VAL A 386 -60.65 150.54 27.18
C VAL A 386 -59.76 149.28 27.32
N PRO A 387 -58.91 149.15 28.37
CA PRO A 387 -57.92 148.06 28.50
C PRO A 387 -58.49 146.64 28.43
N THR A 388 -59.76 146.46 28.82
CA THR A 388 -60.46 145.18 28.83
C THR A 388 -60.71 144.64 27.42
N THR A 389 -60.99 145.51 26.44
CA THR A 389 -61.22 145.11 25.05
C THR A 389 -59.91 144.73 24.35
N ARG A 390 -58.81 145.42 24.68
CA ARG A 390 -57.48 145.12 24.14
C ARG A 390 -56.93 143.78 24.65
N ALA A 391 -57.03 143.53 25.97
CA ALA A 391 -56.63 142.26 26.56
C ALA A 391 -57.44 141.08 26.00
N ARG A 392 -58.75 141.26 25.75
CA ARG A 392 -59.60 140.19 25.20
C ARG A 392 -59.28 139.87 23.74
N VAL A 393 -59.02 140.86 22.90
CA VAL A 393 -58.61 140.63 21.51
C VAL A 393 -57.22 140.01 21.43
N GLN A 394 -56.30 140.42 22.29
CA GLN A 394 -54.93 139.90 22.31
C GLN A 394 -54.87 138.46 22.85
N ALA A 395 -55.65 138.14 23.88
CA ALA A 395 -55.81 136.76 24.36
C ALA A 395 -56.45 135.84 23.30
N LEU A 396 -57.45 136.30 22.55
CA LEU A 396 -58.07 135.50 21.48
C LEU A 396 -57.13 135.26 20.28
N ILE A 397 -56.24 136.22 19.98
CA ILE A 397 -55.22 136.07 18.93
C ILE A 397 -54.12 135.09 19.39
N GLU A 398 -53.65 135.22 20.62
CA GLU A 398 -52.66 134.31 21.22
C GLU A 398 -53.20 132.88 21.33
N GLU A 399 -54.44 132.68 21.80
CA GLU A 399 -55.07 131.36 21.82
C GLU A 399 -55.21 130.77 20.41
N HIS A 400 -55.74 131.51 19.42
CA HIS A 400 -55.91 130.96 18.08
C HIS A 400 -54.58 130.61 17.41
N SER A 401 -53.52 131.43 17.58
CA SER A 401 -52.19 131.14 17.03
C SER A 401 -51.54 129.88 17.61
N VAL A 402 -51.75 129.61 18.90
CA VAL A 402 -51.25 128.36 19.53
C VAL A 402 -52.01 127.14 18.99
N TRP A 403 -53.33 127.21 18.89
CA TRP A 403 -54.14 126.12 18.35
C TRP A 403 -53.83 125.84 16.86
N SER A 404 -53.63 126.88 16.05
CA SER A 404 -53.30 126.73 14.62
C SER A 404 -51.94 126.06 14.38
N ILE A 405 -50.92 126.43 15.18
CA ILE A 405 -49.58 125.83 15.07
C ILE A 405 -49.60 124.37 15.54
N GLN A 406 -50.37 124.06 16.59
CA GLN A 406 -50.50 122.69 17.09
C GLN A 406 -51.27 121.78 16.12
N ASP A 407 -52.32 122.29 15.46
CA ASP A 407 -53.10 121.53 14.47
C ASP A 407 -52.27 121.22 13.20
N GLU A 408 -51.50 122.18 12.70
CA GLU A 408 -50.57 121.96 11.58
C GLU A 408 -49.46 120.95 11.93
N GLN A 409 -48.87 121.06 13.13
CA GLN A 409 -47.83 120.12 13.57
C GLN A 409 -48.36 118.70 13.78
N CYS A 410 -49.59 118.55 14.31
CA CYS A 410 -50.23 117.25 14.47
C CYS A 410 -50.60 116.63 13.11
N ALA A 411 -51.13 117.41 12.18
CA ALA A 411 -51.46 116.94 10.83
C ALA A 411 -50.21 116.52 10.04
N GLU A 412 -49.09 117.25 10.18
CA GLU A 412 -47.83 116.92 9.52
C GLU A 412 -47.19 115.64 10.12
N GLN A 413 -47.27 115.45 11.44
CA GLN A 413 -46.81 114.22 12.10
C GLN A 413 -47.68 113.01 11.76
N GLU A 414 -49.01 113.17 11.72
CA GLU A 414 -49.93 112.08 11.36
C GLU A 414 -49.74 111.64 9.90
N CYS A 415 -49.51 112.57 8.97
CA CYS A 415 -49.19 112.27 7.58
C CYS A 415 -47.87 111.50 7.45
N LYS A 416 -46.81 111.93 8.15
CA LYS A 416 -45.50 111.24 8.18
C LYS A 416 -45.60 109.82 8.76
N LEU A 417 -46.33 109.65 9.88
CA LEU A 417 -46.50 108.35 10.55
C LEU A 417 -47.40 107.40 9.74
N ARG A 418 -48.48 107.88 9.12
CA ARG A 418 -49.32 107.05 8.23
C ARG A 418 -48.55 106.62 6.98
N GLY A 419 -47.77 107.50 6.38
CA GLY A 419 -46.90 107.16 5.24
C GLY A 419 -45.85 106.10 5.60
N ALA A 420 -45.19 106.25 6.74
CA ALA A 420 -44.21 105.28 7.24
C ALA A 420 -44.86 103.92 7.56
N LEU A 421 -46.05 103.90 8.19
CA LEU A 421 -46.79 102.68 8.50
C LEU A 421 -47.28 101.94 7.25
N GLN A 422 -47.66 102.66 6.19
CA GLN A 422 -48.11 102.08 4.94
C GLN A 422 -46.94 101.47 4.14
N GLN A 423 -45.78 102.14 4.15
CA GLN A 423 -44.53 101.60 3.59
C GLN A 423 -44.03 100.38 4.36
N LEU A 424 -44.06 100.41 5.70
CA LEU A 424 -43.68 99.27 6.54
C LEU A 424 -44.65 98.08 6.38
N HIS A 425 -45.95 98.31 6.24
CA HIS A 425 -46.92 97.23 5.97
C HIS A 425 -46.75 96.61 4.58
N GLN A 426 -46.47 97.41 3.54
CA GLN A 426 -46.17 96.88 2.21
C GLN A 426 -44.84 96.10 2.18
N ALA A 427 -43.83 96.54 2.93
CA ALA A 427 -42.55 95.84 3.09
C ALA A 427 -42.69 94.52 3.86
N LEU A 428 -43.57 94.46 4.88
CA LEU A 428 -43.84 93.23 5.63
C LEU A 428 -44.69 92.22 4.83
N ALA A 429 -45.64 92.69 4.03
CA ALA A 429 -46.52 91.83 3.23
C ALA A 429 -45.82 91.18 2.02
N THR A 430 -44.67 91.71 1.60
CA THR A 430 -43.87 91.20 0.47
C THR A 430 -42.66 90.36 0.90
N GLN A 431 -42.45 90.15 2.21
CA GLN A 431 -41.37 89.31 2.73
C GLN A 431 -41.82 87.85 2.91
N PRO A 432 -41.24 86.88 2.17
CA PRO A 432 -41.39 85.46 2.51
C PRO A 432 -40.67 85.15 3.83
N ALA A 433 -41.23 84.21 4.60
CA ALA A 433 -40.74 83.83 5.92
C ALA A 433 -39.24 83.49 5.92
N VAL A 434 -38.48 84.14 6.81
CA VAL A 434 -37.03 83.93 6.97
C VAL A 434 -36.79 82.55 7.59
N LEU A 435 -36.33 81.61 6.76
CA LEU A 435 -35.69 80.37 7.21
C LEU A 435 -34.27 80.68 7.71
N PRO A 436 -33.77 80.02 8.78
CA PRO A 436 -32.43 80.26 9.32
C PRO A 436 -31.34 79.85 8.30
N PHE A 437 -30.61 80.84 7.77
CA PHE A 437 -29.62 80.67 6.69
C PHE A 437 -28.33 79.95 7.11
N GLU A 438 -28.04 79.88 8.41
CA GLU A 438 -26.79 79.29 8.94
C GLU A 438 -26.67 77.78 8.68
N ARG A 439 -27.80 77.05 8.67
CA ARG A 439 -27.80 75.60 8.37
C ARG A 439 -27.67 75.29 6.88
N LEU A 440 -28.01 76.24 6.01
CA LEU A 440 -27.95 76.07 4.55
C LEU A 440 -26.56 76.41 4.00
N GLU A 441 -25.85 77.39 4.55
CA GLU A 441 -24.46 77.65 4.16
C GLU A 441 -23.48 76.58 4.66
N THR A 442 -23.63 76.12 5.92
CA THR A 442 -22.85 74.98 6.42
C THR A 442 -23.13 73.69 5.63
N ALA A 443 -24.38 73.44 5.23
CA ALA A 443 -24.71 72.33 4.34
C ALA A 443 -24.12 72.50 2.93
N ARG A 444 -24.07 73.73 2.39
CA ARG A 444 -23.50 74.00 1.06
C ARG A 444 -21.98 73.84 1.04
N GLU A 445 -21.27 74.33 2.06
CA GLU A 445 -19.82 74.17 2.22
C GLU A 445 -19.43 72.70 2.50
N GLN A 446 -20.24 71.95 3.24
CA GLN A 446 -20.03 70.51 3.43
C GLN A 446 -20.26 69.71 2.14
N VAL A 447 -21.21 70.11 1.29
CA VAL A 447 -21.49 69.44 0.01
C VAL A 447 -20.48 69.82 -1.08
N THR A 448 -19.97 71.06 -1.13
CA THR A 448 -18.91 71.45 -2.07
C THR A 448 -17.53 70.89 -1.69
N GLY A 449 -17.29 70.59 -0.41
CA GLY A 449 -16.05 69.95 0.06
C GLY A 449 -15.93 68.44 -0.25
N GLN A 450 -17.03 67.75 -0.55
CA GLN A 450 -17.04 66.30 -0.80
C GLN A 450 -16.95 65.92 -2.30
N GLY A 451 -16.90 66.91 -3.20
CA GLY A 451 -16.82 66.68 -4.64
C GLY A 451 -18.12 66.18 -5.26
N ASP A 452 -18.05 65.63 -6.49
CA ASP A 452 -19.21 65.18 -7.25
C ASP A 452 -19.74 63.83 -6.73
N LEU A 453 -20.51 63.91 -5.64
CA LEU A 453 -21.16 62.78 -4.98
C LEU A 453 -22.07 61.98 -5.94
N THR A 454 -22.65 62.63 -6.94
CA THR A 454 -23.46 61.99 -7.98
C THR A 454 -22.62 61.06 -8.84
N ASN A 455 -21.45 61.52 -9.26
CA ASN A 455 -20.51 60.69 -10.02
C ASN A 455 -19.86 59.61 -9.13
N GLN A 456 -19.59 59.89 -7.85
CA GLN A 456 -19.11 58.87 -6.92
C GLN A 456 -20.18 57.80 -6.65
N GLN A 457 -21.45 58.18 -6.50
CA GLN A 457 -22.56 57.23 -6.34
C GLN A 457 -22.72 56.40 -7.61
N ALA A 458 -22.74 57.01 -8.79
CA ALA A 458 -22.81 56.29 -10.05
C ALA A 458 -21.61 55.36 -10.27
N GLN A 459 -20.41 55.76 -9.82
CA GLN A 459 -19.22 54.91 -9.88
C GLN A 459 -19.28 53.74 -8.90
N ARG A 460 -19.77 53.96 -7.67
CA ARG A 460 -19.98 52.89 -6.70
C ARG A 460 -21.10 51.95 -7.11
N GLU A 461 -22.18 52.44 -7.70
CA GLU A 461 -23.26 51.62 -8.26
C GLU A 461 -22.73 50.77 -9.43
N ARG A 462 -21.90 51.34 -10.31
CA ARG A 462 -21.20 50.56 -11.36
C ARG A 462 -20.28 49.50 -10.77
N GLU A 463 -19.44 49.85 -9.79
CA GLU A 463 -18.56 48.90 -9.09
C GLU A 463 -19.36 47.78 -8.41
N ILE A 464 -20.51 48.09 -7.79
CA ILE A 464 -21.40 47.09 -7.19
C ILE A 464 -21.95 46.17 -8.28
N THR A 465 -22.46 46.70 -9.40
CA THR A 465 -22.96 45.85 -10.49
C THR A 465 -21.87 45.01 -11.17
N GLU A 466 -20.65 45.54 -11.30
CA GLU A 466 -19.49 44.78 -11.80
C GLU A 466 -19.11 43.67 -10.80
N LEU A 467 -19.10 43.94 -9.50
CA LEU A 467 -18.82 42.94 -8.48
C LEU A 467 -19.94 41.89 -8.41
N GLU A 468 -21.21 42.27 -8.51
CA GLU A 468 -22.36 41.35 -8.54
C GLU A 468 -22.32 40.44 -9.77
N THR A 469 -22.00 40.97 -10.95
CA THR A 469 -21.86 40.17 -12.17
C THR A 469 -20.64 39.25 -12.11
N THR A 470 -19.53 39.71 -11.53
CA THR A 470 -18.34 38.88 -11.31
C THR A 470 -18.63 37.75 -10.32
N LEU A 471 -19.30 38.07 -9.21
CA LEU A 471 -19.71 37.12 -8.19
C LEU A 471 -20.72 36.11 -8.73
N ALA A 472 -21.68 36.51 -9.56
CA ALA A 472 -22.61 35.60 -10.24
C ALA A 472 -21.88 34.66 -11.23
N ARG A 473 -20.88 35.17 -11.95
CA ARG A 473 -20.05 34.37 -12.87
C ARG A 473 -19.16 33.37 -12.11
N GLU A 474 -18.59 33.76 -10.98
CA GLU A 474 -17.77 32.87 -10.15
C GLU A 474 -18.63 31.86 -9.39
N ALA A 475 -19.80 32.28 -8.91
CA ALA A 475 -20.77 31.41 -8.25
C ALA A 475 -21.32 30.34 -9.20
N THR A 476 -21.56 30.66 -10.48
CA THR A 476 -22.02 29.64 -11.46
C THR A 476 -20.99 28.54 -11.71
N ALA A 477 -19.70 28.77 -11.47
CA ALA A 477 -18.68 27.71 -11.53
C ALA A 477 -18.73 26.74 -10.33
N LEU A 478 -19.33 27.18 -9.22
CA LEU A 478 -19.37 26.46 -7.94
C LEU A 478 -20.78 25.95 -7.60
N TRP A 479 -21.84 26.53 -8.16
CA TRP A 479 -23.24 26.33 -7.77
C TRP A 479 -24.21 26.67 -8.90
N ASN A 480 -25.24 25.84 -9.09
CA ASN A 480 -26.24 26.00 -10.16
C ASN A 480 -27.56 26.65 -9.69
N GLY A 481 -27.68 27.03 -8.41
CA GLY A 481 -28.88 27.66 -7.83
C GLY A 481 -28.72 29.18 -7.62
N PRO A 482 -29.74 29.86 -7.06
CA PRO A 482 -29.68 31.28 -6.76
C PRO A 482 -28.63 31.60 -5.68
N LEU A 483 -28.03 32.79 -5.77
CA LEU A 483 -26.93 33.22 -4.89
C LEU A 483 -27.33 33.29 -3.40
N ASP A 484 -28.58 33.67 -3.10
CA ASP A 484 -29.09 33.72 -1.73
C ASP A 484 -29.11 32.34 -1.05
N GLU A 485 -29.30 31.26 -1.83
CA GLU A 485 -29.19 29.89 -1.34
C GLU A 485 -27.74 29.47 -1.09
N LEU A 486 -26.78 29.98 -1.88
CA LEU A 486 -25.35 29.74 -1.66
C LEU A 486 -24.89 30.34 -0.31
N MET A 487 -25.36 31.56 0.00
CA MET A 487 -25.00 32.24 1.26
C MET A 487 -25.58 31.57 2.51
N THR A 488 -26.71 30.86 2.36
CA THR A 488 -27.38 30.14 3.45
C THR A 488 -27.00 28.66 3.51
N LEU A 489 -26.19 28.20 2.55
CA LEU A 489 -25.76 26.80 2.47
C LEU A 489 -24.84 26.46 3.65
N ARG A 490 -25.21 25.43 4.41
CA ARG A 490 -24.32 24.89 5.45
C ARG A 490 -23.21 24.07 4.79
N VAL A 491 -22.06 24.69 4.63
CA VAL A 491 -20.85 24.02 4.13
C VAL A 491 -20.31 23.09 5.23
N PRO A 492 -19.91 21.85 4.91
CA PRO A 492 -19.30 20.95 5.89
C PRO A 492 -18.04 21.57 6.51
N LEU A 493 -17.74 21.20 7.75
CA LEU A 493 -16.48 21.61 8.40
C LEU A 493 -15.28 21.15 7.56
N LEU A 494 -14.21 21.96 7.58
CA LEU A 494 -12.95 21.68 6.88
C LEU A 494 -12.36 20.31 7.26
N THR A 495 -12.62 19.83 8.48
CA THR A 495 -12.26 18.48 8.93
C THR A 495 -12.96 17.40 8.10
N THR A 496 -14.27 17.53 7.89
CA THR A 496 -15.07 16.60 7.08
C THR A 496 -14.64 16.64 5.60
N VAL A 497 -14.32 17.83 5.08
CA VAL A 497 -13.80 17.98 3.71
C VAL A 497 -12.44 17.28 3.55
N ASN A 498 -11.54 17.44 4.52
CA ASN A 498 -10.23 16.77 4.50
C ASN A 498 -10.36 15.25 4.64
N GLU A 499 -11.22 14.75 5.53
CA GLU A 499 -11.49 13.32 5.67
C GLU A 499 -12.06 12.71 4.38
N LEU A 500 -13.02 13.38 3.74
CA LEU A 500 -13.54 12.95 2.44
C LEU A 500 -12.46 13.01 1.36
N GLY A 501 -11.64 14.07 1.34
CA GLY A 501 -10.52 14.21 0.41
C GLY A 501 -9.46 13.11 0.58
N ASP A 502 -9.19 12.68 1.81
CA ASP A 502 -8.31 11.55 2.11
C ASP A 502 -8.93 10.23 1.63
N ARG A 503 -10.24 10.01 1.86
CA ARG A 503 -10.95 8.82 1.36
C ARG A 503 -10.96 8.75 -0.17
N TYR A 504 -11.20 9.87 -0.86
CA TYR A 504 -11.14 9.92 -2.32
C TYR A 504 -9.73 9.61 -2.85
N ARG A 505 -8.68 10.10 -2.18
CA ARG A 505 -7.29 9.74 -2.53
C ARG A 505 -7.01 8.26 -2.34
N GLN A 506 -7.46 7.67 -1.24
CA GLN A 506 -7.35 6.23 -1.01
C GLN A 506 -8.09 5.43 -2.08
N TRP A 507 -9.31 5.82 -2.45
CA TRP A 507 -10.05 5.16 -3.52
C TRP A 507 -9.35 5.26 -4.88
N ALA A 508 -8.79 6.42 -5.21
CA ALA A 508 -8.02 6.60 -6.45
C ALA A 508 -6.74 5.75 -6.49
N GLU A 509 -6.05 5.59 -5.35
CA GLU A 509 -4.91 4.69 -5.23
C GLU A 509 -5.32 3.22 -5.40
N HIS A 510 -6.42 2.80 -4.76
CA HIS A 510 -6.98 1.46 -4.92
C HIS A 510 -7.41 1.17 -6.37
N GLU A 511 -8.06 2.13 -7.03
CA GLU A 511 -8.44 2.00 -8.43
C GLU A 511 -7.22 1.84 -9.34
N ARG A 512 -6.14 2.60 -9.10
CA ARG A 512 -4.87 2.44 -9.84
C ARG A 512 -4.27 1.06 -9.62
N LEU A 513 -4.22 0.59 -8.37
CA LEU A 513 -3.71 -0.75 -8.03
C LEU A 513 -4.49 -1.86 -8.73
N LEU A 514 -5.82 -1.76 -8.74
CA LEU A 514 -6.69 -2.71 -9.43
C LEU A 514 -6.48 -2.68 -10.95
N LYS A 515 -6.33 -1.49 -11.56
CA LYS A 515 -6.02 -1.37 -13.00
C LYS A 515 -4.65 -1.95 -13.35
N GLU A 516 -3.65 -1.79 -12.48
CA GLU A 516 -2.32 -2.39 -12.65
C GLU A 516 -2.41 -3.93 -12.59
N GLN A 517 -3.15 -4.46 -11.62
CA GLN A 517 -3.40 -5.90 -11.49
C GLN A 517 -4.17 -6.46 -12.69
N ASP A 518 -5.21 -5.78 -13.15
CA ASP A 518 -5.96 -6.16 -14.34
C ASP A 518 -5.08 -6.21 -15.59
N ARG A 519 -4.18 -5.21 -15.76
CA ARG A 519 -3.18 -5.22 -16.84
C ARG A 519 -2.23 -6.41 -16.78
N ILE A 520 -1.74 -6.76 -15.58
CA ILE A 520 -0.86 -7.93 -15.39
C ILE A 520 -1.62 -9.21 -15.76
N LEU A 521 -2.84 -9.38 -15.23
CA LEU A 521 -3.68 -10.53 -15.52
C LEU A 521 -4.00 -10.65 -17.01
N GLN A 522 -4.33 -9.55 -17.70
CA GLN A 522 -4.56 -9.55 -19.15
C GLN A 522 -3.30 -9.94 -19.94
N ARG A 523 -2.11 -9.52 -19.48
CA ARG A 523 -0.85 -9.92 -20.10
C ARG A 523 -0.59 -11.41 -19.93
N ASP A 524 -0.74 -11.92 -18.71
CA ASP A 524 -0.56 -13.33 -18.38
C ASP A 524 -1.55 -14.20 -19.17
N LEU A 525 -2.81 -13.78 -19.25
CA LEU A 525 -3.85 -14.45 -20.03
C LEU A 525 -3.49 -14.47 -21.51
N GLY A 526 -3.01 -13.35 -22.06
CA GLY A 526 -2.52 -13.29 -23.44
C GLY A 526 -1.26 -14.11 -23.71
N GLU A 527 -0.38 -14.33 -22.72
CA GLU A 527 0.76 -15.22 -22.82
C GLU A 527 0.33 -16.70 -22.80
N ARG A 528 -0.59 -17.08 -21.90
CA ARG A 528 -1.16 -18.44 -21.84
C ARG A 528 -1.98 -18.79 -23.07
N GLU A 529 -2.75 -17.85 -23.61
CA GLU A 529 -3.45 -18.05 -24.89
C GLU A 529 -2.47 -18.26 -26.05
N ARG A 530 -1.32 -17.58 -26.05
CA ARG A 530 -0.28 -17.77 -27.06
C ARG A 530 0.40 -19.13 -26.92
N GLU A 531 0.67 -19.58 -25.70
CA GLU A 531 1.14 -20.95 -25.45
C GLU A 531 0.12 -22.00 -25.91
N LEU A 532 -1.16 -21.83 -25.56
CA LEU A 532 -2.24 -22.71 -26.02
C LEU A 532 -2.35 -22.73 -27.55
N ARG A 533 -2.28 -21.57 -28.22
CA ARG A 533 -2.27 -21.49 -29.68
C ARG A 533 -1.03 -22.13 -30.30
N GLY A 534 0.15 -21.99 -29.67
CA GLY A 534 1.38 -22.64 -30.10
C GLY A 534 1.32 -24.16 -29.98
N LEU A 535 0.71 -24.65 -28.90
CA LEU A 535 0.44 -26.07 -28.70
C LEU A 535 -0.57 -26.60 -29.76
N ALA A 536 -1.65 -25.86 -30.01
CA ALA A 536 -2.68 -26.23 -31.00
C ALA A 536 -2.19 -26.15 -32.47
N ALA A 537 -1.20 -25.31 -32.79
CA ALA A 537 -0.66 -25.18 -34.15
C ALA A 537 0.21 -26.39 -34.59
N ALA A 538 0.69 -27.20 -33.63
CA ALA A 538 1.53 -28.37 -33.89
C ALA A 538 0.74 -29.68 -34.10
N GLY A 539 -0.60 -29.63 -34.07
CA GLY A 539 -1.48 -30.78 -34.25
C GLY A 539 -2.78 -30.65 -33.43
N GLU A 540 -3.79 -31.44 -33.78
CA GLU A 540 -5.07 -31.52 -33.07
C GLU A 540 -4.84 -32.11 -31.66
N ILE A 541 -4.85 -31.26 -30.63
CA ILE A 541 -4.68 -31.71 -29.22
C ILE A 541 -6.01 -32.21 -28.70
N VAL A 542 -6.07 -33.52 -28.47
CA VAL A 542 -7.23 -34.18 -27.87
C VAL A 542 -7.08 -34.23 -26.36
N THR A 543 -8.10 -33.79 -25.63
CA THR A 543 -8.16 -33.87 -24.15
C THR A 543 -8.86 -35.14 -23.69
N HIS A 544 -8.61 -35.58 -22.46
CA HIS A 544 -9.31 -36.70 -21.83
C HIS A 544 -10.83 -36.47 -21.79
N GLU A 545 -11.28 -35.22 -21.62
CA GLU A 545 -12.70 -34.85 -21.63
C GLU A 545 -13.34 -35.06 -23.02
N GLN A 546 -12.64 -34.71 -24.10
CA GLN A 546 -13.10 -34.94 -25.48
C GLN A 546 -13.20 -36.43 -25.82
N VAL A 547 -12.22 -37.27 -25.41
CA VAL A 547 -12.31 -38.72 -25.56
C VAL A 547 -13.48 -39.29 -24.76
N ARG A 548 -13.75 -38.75 -23.56
CA ARG A 548 -14.89 -39.16 -22.72
C ARG A 548 -16.22 -38.82 -23.38
N GLN A 549 -16.37 -37.61 -23.92
CA GLN A 549 -17.59 -37.20 -24.64
C GLN A 549 -17.81 -38.04 -25.91
N ALA A 550 -16.76 -38.32 -26.68
CA ALA A 550 -16.84 -39.19 -27.85
C ALA A 550 -17.25 -40.62 -27.50
N ARG A 551 -16.71 -41.18 -26.40
CA ARG A 551 -17.12 -42.50 -25.86
C ARG A 551 -18.56 -42.51 -25.37
N GLN A 552 -19.01 -41.45 -24.69
CA GLN A 552 -20.41 -41.32 -24.27
C GLN A 552 -21.36 -41.25 -25.47
N HIS A 553 -21.00 -40.52 -26.52
CA HIS A 553 -21.78 -40.46 -27.75
C HIS A 553 -21.86 -41.84 -28.42
N ARG A 554 -20.73 -42.55 -28.54
CA ARG A 554 -20.68 -43.94 -29.01
C ARG A 554 -21.57 -44.87 -28.18
N ASP A 555 -21.45 -44.81 -26.86
CA ASP A 555 -22.20 -45.68 -25.94
C ASP A 555 -23.71 -45.38 -25.99
N ALA A 556 -24.10 -44.11 -26.15
CA ALA A 556 -25.49 -43.70 -26.34
C ALA A 556 -26.05 -44.19 -27.70
N SER A 557 -25.26 -44.11 -28.77
CA SER A 557 -25.60 -44.68 -30.09
C SER A 557 -25.78 -46.19 -30.01
N TRP A 558 -24.88 -46.90 -29.30
CA TRP A 558 -25.00 -48.33 -29.05
C TRP A 558 -26.25 -48.70 -28.24
N GLN A 559 -26.55 -47.94 -27.18
CA GLN A 559 -27.75 -48.16 -26.39
C GLN A 559 -29.03 -47.98 -27.21
N ARG A 560 -29.06 -47.01 -28.14
CA ARG A 560 -30.18 -46.82 -29.07
C ARG A 560 -30.32 -48.00 -30.03
N ILE A 561 -29.22 -48.51 -30.59
CA ILE A 561 -29.24 -49.72 -31.44
C ILE A 561 -29.71 -50.93 -30.63
N ARG A 562 -29.16 -51.15 -29.44
CA ARG A 562 -29.49 -52.28 -28.57
C ARG A 562 -30.97 -52.27 -28.17
N LYS A 563 -31.53 -51.11 -27.81
CA LYS A 563 -32.96 -50.97 -27.51
C LYS A 563 -33.86 -51.25 -28.71
N ASN A 564 -33.45 -50.82 -29.91
CA ASN A 564 -34.28 -50.94 -31.12
C ASN A 564 -34.16 -52.29 -31.84
N TYR A 565 -33.04 -53.03 -31.69
CA TYR A 565 -32.79 -54.25 -32.48
C TYR A 565 -32.46 -55.51 -31.66
N VAL A 566 -32.04 -55.38 -30.39
CA VAL A 566 -31.59 -56.53 -29.56
C VAL A 566 -32.52 -56.80 -28.39
N GLU A 567 -33.02 -55.76 -27.72
CA GLU A 567 -33.94 -55.87 -26.58
C GLU A 567 -35.41 -55.65 -26.99
N TYR A 568 -35.71 -55.82 -28.28
CA TYR A 568 -37.04 -55.59 -28.86
C TYR A 568 -38.11 -56.35 -28.08
N LYS A 569 -38.90 -55.62 -27.29
CA LYS A 569 -40.14 -56.08 -26.70
C LYS A 569 -41.27 -55.50 -27.53
N ASP A 570 -42.09 -56.41 -28.08
CA ASP A 570 -43.25 -56.09 -28.90
C ASP A 570 -44.07 -54.92 -28.34
N GLY A 571 -44.36 -53.96 -29.23
CA GLY A 571 -45.47 -53.03 -29.04
C GLY A 571 -45.09 -51.58 -28.71
N SER A 572 -44.48 -50.88 -29.66
CA SER A 572 -44.78 -49.46 -29.88
C SER A 572 -44.37 -49.06 -31.30
N ASP A 573 -45.38 -48.92 -32.17
CA ASP A 573 -45.25 -48.18 -33.42
C ASP A 573 -44.98 -46.71 -33.08
N GLU A 574 -43.71 -46.31 -33.09
CA GLU A 574 -43.36 -44.96 -33.49
C GLU A 574 -42.19 -45.04 -34.48
N PRO A 575 -42.41 -44.69 -35.76
CA PRO A 575 -41.30 -44.38 -36.64
C PRO A 575 -40.73 -43.05 -36.14
N VAL A 576 -39.70 -43.10 -35.30
CA VAL A 576 -38.99 -41.90 -34.88
C VAL A 576 -38.22 -41.38 -36.09
N ALA A 577 -38.89 -40.53 -36.87
CA ALA A 577 -38.26 -39.63 -37.79
C ALA A 577 -37.47 -38.60 -36.97
N PHE A 578 -36.13 -38.60 -37.07
CA PHE A 578 -35.37 -37.40 -36.79
C PHE A 578 -34.14 -37.28 -37.70
N SER A 579 -34.03 -36.06 -38.24
CA SER A 579 -33.20 -35.56 -39.32
C SER A 579 -31.75 -35.28 -38.91
N ALA A 580 -30.83 -35.41 -39.89
CA ALA A 580 -30.10 -34.29 -40.50
C ALA A 580 -28.99 -34.76 -41.46
N LEU A 581 -28.61 -36.03 -41.38
CA LEU A 581 -27.66 -36.68 -42.28
C LEU A 581 -28.28 -38.03 -42.68
N GLU A 582 -28.21 -38.40 -43.95
CA GLU A 582 -28.73 -39.63 -44.54
C GLU A 582 -27.98 -40.89 -44.04
N GLN A 583 -27.88 -41.07 -42.73
CA GLN A 583 -27.14 -42.17 -42.10
C GLN A 583 -28.06 -43.01 -41.22
N THR A 584 -28.05 -44.31 -41.45
CA THR A 584 -28.74 -45.31 -40.66
C THR A 584 -28.12 -45.40 -39.25
N LEU A 585 -28.90 -45.82 -38.24
CA LEU A 585 -28.41 -45.99 -36.85
C LEU A 585 -27.07 -46.73 -36.73
N PRO A 586 -26.82 -47.81 -37.49
CA PRO A 586 -25.51 -48.46 -37.54
C PRO A 586 -24.38 -47.56 -38.05
N GLU A 587 -24.60 -46.75 -39.10
CA GLU A 587 -23.60 -45.82 -39.64
C GLU A 587 -23.26 -44.69 -38.65
N VAL A 588 -24.23 -44.24 -37.87
CA VAL A 588 -24.02 -43.26 -36.78
C VAL A 588 -23.19 -43.87 -35.64
N PHE A 589 -23.36 -45.16 -35.35
CA PHE A 589 -22.53 -45.85 -34.36
C PHE A 589 -21.11 -46.12 -34.90
N GLU A 590 -20.98 -46.57 -36.15
CA GLU A 590 -19.67 -46.81 -36.77
C GLU A 590 -18.85 -45.53 -36.87
N SER A 591 -19.47 -44.40 -37.23
CA SER A 591 -18.80 -43.10 -37.24
C SER A 591 -18.41 -42.64 -35.83
N ALA A 592 -19.29 -42.78 -34.83
CA ALA A 592 -18.97 -42.47 -33.44
C ALA A 592 -17.88 -43.38 -32.85
N LEU A 593 -17.80 -44.64 -33.28
CA LEU A 593 -16.75 -45.58 -32.89
C LEU A 593 -15.40 -45.18 -33.51
N ARG A 594 -15.35 -44.94 -34.82
CA ARG A 594 -14.13 -44.49 -35.52
C ARG A 594 -13.61 -43.17 -34.95
N GLU A 595 -14.51 -42.25 -34.60
CA GLU A 595 -14.12 -40.97 -34.01
C GLU A 595 -13.61 -41.13 -32.57
N ALA A 596 -14.23 -41.98 -31.75
CA ALA A 596 -13.73 -42.27 -30.40
C ALA A 596 -12.35 -42.97 -30.41
N ASP A 597 -12.12 -43.87 -31.37
CA ASP A 597 -10.83 -44.56 -31.55
C ASP A 597 -9.78 -43.60 -32.10
N ARG A 598 -10.11 -42.78 -33.12
CA ARG A 598 -9.21 -41.73 -33.64
C ARG A 598 -8.78 -40.76 -32.54
N LEU A 599 -9.71 -40.29 -31.70
CA LEU A 599 -9.42 -39.37 -30.60
C LEU A 599 -8.60 -40.06 -29.49
N ALA A 600 -8.82 -41.35 -29.22
CA ALA A 600 -8.02 -42.11 -28.26
C ALA A 600 -6.58 -42.36 -28.77
N ASP A 601 -6.41 -42.64 -30.05
CA ASP A 601 -5.10 -42.84 -30.69
C ASP A 601 -4.31 -41.53 -30.75
N LEU A 602 -4.97 -40.41 -31.06
CA LEU A 602 -4.37 -39.07 -31.02
C LEU A 602 -3.94 -38.69 -29.60
N LEU A 603 -4.78 -38.94 -28.58
CA LEU A 603 -4.43 -38.74 -27.17
C LEU A 603 -3.21 -39.59 -26.76
N HIS A 604 -3.10 -40.83 -27.25
CA HIS A 604 -1.99 -41.71 -26.91
C HIS A 604 -0.68 -41.32 -27.61
N ALA A 605 -0.74 -40.91 -28.88
CA ALA A 605 0.39 -40.38 -29.63
C ALA A 605 0.91 -39.06 -29.04
N ASP A 606 0.02 -38.24 -28.47
CA ASP A 606 0.31 -36.90 -27.93
C ASP A 606 0.18 -36.78 -26.41
N ALA A 607 0.34 -37.89 -25.69
CA ALA A 607 0.16 -37.95 -24.23
C ALA A 607 0.96 -36.88 -23.46
N LYS A 608 2.18 -36.53 -23.93
CA LYS A 608 3.00 -35.46 -23.32
C LYS A 608 2.44 -34.05 -23.54
N ARG A 609 1.77 -33.79 -24.67
CA ARG A 609 1.16 -32.49 -25.00
C ARG A 609 -0.21 -32.34 -24.34
N ALA A 610 -0.99 -33.42 -24.27
CA ALA A 610 -2.27 -33.44 -23.56
C ALA A 610 -2.09 -33.16 -22.05
N THR A 611 -1.08 -33.75 -21.40
CA THR A 611 -0.78 -33.48 -19.99
C THR A 611 -0.32 -32.06 -19.69
N SER A 612 0.21 -31.32 -20.67
CA SER A 612 0.57 -29.91 -20.50
C SER A 612 -0.57 -28.92 -20.74
N VAL A 613 -1.69 -29.38 -21.31
CA VAL A 613 -2.90 -28.57 -21.53
C VAL A 613 -3.92 -28.78 -20.40
N GLU A 614 -3.88 -29.93 -19.72
CA GLU A 614 -4.79 -30.27 -18.61
C GLU A 614 -4.28 -29.88 -17.21
N ASN A 615 -2.99 -29.56 -17.06
CA ASN A 615 -2.42 -28.98 -15.83
C ASN A 615 -2.30 -27.46 -15.97
#